data_AF-A0A1D2N4P7-F1
#
_entry.id   AF-A0A1D2N4P7-F1
#
_cell.length_a   1.000
_cell.length_b   1.000
_cell.length_c   1.000
_cell.angle_alpha   90.00
_cell.angle_beta   90.00
_cell.angle_gamma   90.00
#
_symmetry.space_group_name_H-M   'P 1'
#
loop_
_entity.id
_entity.type
_entity.pdbx_description
1 polymer ?
#
loop_
_entity_poly.entity_id
_entity_poly.type
_entity_poly.pdbx_seq_one_letter_code
_entity_poly.pdbx_strand_id
1 'polypeptide(L)'
;MFTSKKMHKGLGSLIVQLLKRRDLQTFSTFSTSQSFCLRERPTCAVIRKRFQERRIPYDIFASVNNHHKAHTYVGSILELVPKEIQKRNCEVIANLLGINVEDVSRIPKKEISEEKAQRVYRVLQEFGLSSGSVCLYPELLLMNHGAVENYLRIMQECCFKDIREVFIIRFRTVFKQSIKVLQNKSLLPKVEVIIDRHCAALGETTEFFKYLMDSLPSDEERISLFDLRSHILSAYFSKISLGTHDENQNTFLKYPRLYYKSVNWMTRTHKILTEKLGFSNEKQIRKHLYLMHADPNNLERVTQIQTLGGMDMKTLCQTRPKILMSSFEALKEIEESFIEHGIPFEAVQKYPEVFTLSSATIKQRLEEIDTTPEFQMFKSHPRVARLLYYQNKAKSRLEDFRTMQVRVPSLHLLSSDTKSFNKSLSSGDLRIRGVDILTFLSDVFQVDRKLIRESLIRHPHWLHIPSNNIQTVLAYIQKLHSFSKEQLIDAIPLFLYPVENVEKEVENVLRLGEAKLTDKYFLHMVLYFLERQCHFTGDAVWHARDARHDYEEDDVEVDAE
;
A
#
# COMPACT_ATOMS: atom_id res chain seq x y z
N MET A 1 -7.47 0.61 -56.08
CA MET A 1 -6.51 1.47 -55.37
C MET A 1 -7.11 2.87 -55.19
N PHE A 2 -7.84 3.11 -54.11
CA PHE A 2 -8.17 4.46 -53.64
C PHE A 2 -8.18 4.40 -52.11
N THR A 3 -7.30 5.18 -51.47
CA THR A 3 -7.17 5.22 -50.01
C THR A 3 -7.98 6.39 -49.45
N SER A 4 -9.08 6.09 -48.77
CA SER A 4 -9.83 7.04 -47.96
C SER A 4 -9.06 7.28 -46.65
N LYS A 5 -8.34 8.40 -46.60
CA LYS A 5 -7.56 8.84 -45.43
C LYS A 5 -8.12 10.18 -44.94
N LYS A 6 -9.39 10.22 -44.52
CA LYS A 6 -10.01 11.50 -44.07
C LYS A 6 -11.23 11.34 -43.15
N MET A 7 -11.16 10.54 -42.09
CA MET A 7 -12.09 10.65 -40.96
C MET A 7 -11.42 10.23 -39.64
N HIS A 8 -10.51 11.03 -39.08
CA HIS A 8 -10.12 10.87 -37.66
C HIS A 8 -9.49 12.13 -37.00
N LYS A 9 -9.59 13.31 -37.62
CA LYS A 9 -9.03 14.56 -37.04
C LYS A 9 -10.03 15.38 -36.20
N GLY A 10 -11.29 14.95 -36.08
CA GLY A 10 -12.34 15.72 -35.40
C GLY A 10 -12.39 15.59 -33.87
N LEU A 11 -12.25 14.37 -33.33
CA LEU A 11 -12.47 14.12 -31.89
C LEU A 11 -11.30 14.56 -30.98
N GLY A 12 -10.05 14.48 -31.46
CA GLY A 12 -8.88 14.87 -30.66
C GLY A 12 -8.80 16.39 -30.38
N SER A 13 -9.37 17.21 -31.27
CA SER A 13 -9.40 18.68 -31.13
C SER A 13 -10.37 19.13 -30.03
N LEU A 14 -11.54 18.47 -29.94
CA LEU A 14 -12.59 18.84 -28.99
C LEU A 14 -12.20 18.51 -27.53
N ILE A 15 -11.52 17.38 -27.33
CA ILE A 15 -11.03 16.95 -25.99
C ILE A 15 -9.91 17.87 -25.50
N VAL A 16 -9.02 18.33 -26.39
CA VAL A 16 -7.97 19.30 -26.05
C VAL A 16 -8.55 20.69 -25.77
N GLN A 17 -9.64 21.09 -26.44
CA GLN A 17 -10.33 22.37 -26.15
C GLN A 17 -11.13 22.35 -24.85
N LEU A 18 -11.75 21.23 -24.47
CA LEU A 18 -12.47 21.09 -23.21
C LEU A 18 -11.53 21.05 -22.00
N LEU A 19 -10.33 20.47 -22.14
CA LEU A 19 -9.32 20.45 -21.08
C LEU A 19 -8.61 21.82 -20.91
N LYS A 20 -8.49 22.62 -21.97
CA LYS A 20 -7.93 23.99 -21.89
C LYS A 20 -8.87 25.01 -21.23
N ARG A 21 -10.17 24.75 -21.15
CA ARG A 21 -11.15 25.68 -20.53
C ARG A 21 -11.26 25.56 -19.01
N ARG A 22 -10.60 24.57 -18.38
CA ARG A 22 -10.70 24.35 -16.92
C ARG A 22 -9.54 24.91 -16.09
N ASP A 23 -8.43 25.32 -16.72
CA ASP A 23 -7.25 25.85 -16.02
C ASP A 23 -6.77 27.16 -16.64
N LEU A 24 -7.41 28.28 -16.30
CA LEU A 24 -6.83 29.60 -16.44
C LEU A 24 -7.30 30.51 -15.30
N GLN A 25 -6.61 30.42 -14.16
CA GLN A 25 -6.25 31.62 -13.40
C GLN A 25 -4.84 31.46 -12.83
N THR A 26 -4.00 32.41 -13.23
CA THR A 26 -2.74 32.88 -12.62
C THR A 26 -1.37 32.35 -13.10
N PHE A 27 -0.66 33.34 -13.68
CA PHE A 27 0.78 33.59 -13.82
C PHE A 27 1.60 33.00 -14.98
N SER A 28 2.09 33.97 -15.76
CA SER A 28 2.98 33.92 -16.91
C SER A 28 4.45 34.05 -16.51
N THR A 29 5.31 33.63 -17.45
CA THR A 29 6.70 34.05 -17.76
C THR A 29 7.83 33.75 -16.77
N PHE A 30 8.71 32.81 -17.15
CA PHE A 30 10.14 33.08 -17.47
C PHE A 30 10.74 31.94 -18.31
N SER A 31 11.56 32.29 -19.31
CA SER A 31 12.12 31.39 -20.32
C SER A 31 13.56 30.96 -20.06
N THR A 32 13.85 29.70 -20.41
CA THR A 32 15.07 29.10 -20.99
C THR A 32 16.45 29.30 -20.34
N SER A 33 17.06 28.20 -19.86
CA SER A 33 18.24 27.56 -20.46
C SER A 33 18.64 26.27 -19.71
N GLN A 34 19.57 25.50 -20.27
CA GLN A 34 19.67 24.04 -20.30
C GLN A 34 20.27 23.30 -19.07
N SER A 35 19.82 22.04 -18.94
CA SER A 35 20.59 20.81 -18.64
C SER A 35 20.70 20.24 -17.21
N PHE A 36 20.58 18.90 -17.19
CA PHE A 36 20.78 17.88 -16.15
C PHE A 36 19.69 17.58 -15.11
N CYS A 37 19.06 16.42 -15.32
CA CYS A 37 18.02 15.78 -14.51
C CYS A 37 18.60 15.10 -13.26
N LEU A 38 18.20 15.58 -12.08
CA LEU A 38 17.96 14.74 -10.89
C LEU A 38 16.58 15.10 -10.34
N ARG A 39 15.78 14.06 -10.07
CA ARG A 39 14.40 14.16 -9.57
C ARG A 39 14.39 14.77 -8.16
N GLU A 40 14.05 16.04 -8.04
CA GLU A 40 13.63 16.63 -6.77
C GLU A 40 12.13 16.43 -6.53
N ARG A 41 11.77 15.84 -5.39
CA ARG A 41 10.46 16.00 -4.77
C ARG A 41 10.45 17.33 -4.03
N PRO A 42 9.40 18.17 -4.13
CA PRO A 42 9.40 19.46 -3.43
C PRO A 42 8.98 19.23 -1.98
N THR A 43 9.92 19.01 -1.05
CA THR A 43 9.59 18.96 0.39
C THR A 43 10.54 19.67 1.34
N CYS A 44 11.61 20.34 0.90
CA CYS A 44 12.50 21.07 1.84
C CYS A 44 12.43 22.61 1.74
N ALA A 45 12.16 23.19 0.56
CA ALA A 45 12.13 24.66 0.41
C ALA A 45 10.88 25.31 1.05
N VAL A 46 9.72 24.65 0.96
CA VAL A 46 8.45 25.15 1.55
C VAL A 46 8.47 25.06 3.08
N ILE A 47 9.22 24.10 3.65
CA ILE A 47 9.39 23.96 5.11
C ILE A 47 10.40 24.99 5.63
N ARG A 48 11.49 25.28 4.89
CA ARG A 48 12.45 26.35 5.25
C ARG A 48 11.83 27.74 5.26
N LYS A 49 10.97 28.06 4.28
CA LYS A 49 10.31 29.37 4.22
C LYS A 49 9.30 29.57 5.36
N ARG A 50 8.54 28.52 5.73
CA ARG A 50 7.63 28.55 6.89
C ARG A 50 8.33 28.57 8.26
N PHE A 51 9.58 28.11 8.35
CA PHE A 51 10.37 28.19 9.59
C PHE A 51 11.07 29.55 9.78
N GLN A 52 11.39 30.28 8.71
CA GLN A 52 11.98 31.62 8.81
C GLN A 52 10.94 32.72 9.08
N GLU A 53 9.68 32.53 8.68
CA GLU A 53 8.60 33.52 8.84
C GLU A 53 7.89 33.45 10.22
N ARG A 54 8.34 32.58 11.15
CA ARG A 54 7.86 32.53 12.55
C ARG A 54 9.01 32.73 13.54
N ARG A 55 9.62 33.92 13.52
CA ARG A 55 10.32 34.46 14.69
C ARG A 55 9.30 35.14 15.59
N ILE A 56 8.84 34.45 16.63
CA ILE A 56 8.22 35.09 17.78
C ILE A 56 9.37 35.53 18.70
N PRO A 57 9.45 36.80 19.13
CA PRO A 57 10.57 37.31 19.92
C PRO A 57 10.67 36.65 21.31
N TYR A 58 11.91 36.57 21.79
CA TYR A 58 12.38 35.78 22.93
C TYR A 58 12.22 36.49 24.29
N ASP A 59 11.24 37.38 24.47
CA ASP A 59 11.16 38.30 25.63
C ASP A 59 9.88 38.20 26.48
N ILE A 60 9.26 37.01 26.61
CA ILE A 60 8.11 36.81 27.54
C ILE A 60 8.35 35.67 28.54
N PHE A 61 9.61 35.32 28.84
CA PHE A 61 9.93 34.33 29.89
C PHE A 61 10.93 34.85 30.94
N ALA A 62 10.89 36.15 31.21
CA ALA A 62 11.62 36.78 32.31
C ALA A 62 10.69 37.65 33.16
N SER A 63 9.74 37.01 33.85
CA SER A 63 9.23 37.39 35.17
C SER A 63 7.96 36.60 35.45
N VAL A 64 8.04 35.61 36.34
CA VAL A 64 7.13 35.35 37.46
C VAL A 64 7.78 34.21 38.23
N ASN A 65 8.76 34.56 39.05
CA ASN A 65 9.22 33.76 40.17
C ASN A 65 8.93 34.61 41.41
N ASN A 66 7.80 34.38 42.07
CA ASN A 66 7.72 34.22 43.52
C ASN A 66 6.27 34.12 44.04
N HIS A 67 6.09 33.07 44.84
CA HIS A 67 5.27 32.94 46.04
C HIS A 67 3.74 32.83 45.97
N HIS A 68 3.30 31.65 46.46
CA HIS A 68 2.21 31.42 47.41
C HIS A 68 1.01 32.40 47.39
N LYS A 69 -0.05 31.97 46.71
CA LYS A 69 -1.50 32.11 47.01
C LYS A 69 -2.27 32.35 45.71
N ALA A 70 -2.84 31.30 45.14
CA ALA A 70 -3.95 31.38 44.19
C ALA A 70 -4.64 30.02 44.03
N HIS A 71 -5.27 29.54 45.11
CA HIS A 71 -6.33 28.54 45.02
C HIS A 71 -7.66 29.26 44.82
N THR A 72 -7.93 29.81 43.63
CA THR A 72 -9.30 30.05 43.12
C THR A 72 -9.24 30.67 41.73
N TYR A 73 -10.17 30.26 40.86
CA TYR A 73 -10.45 30.83 39.53
C TYR A 73 -9.45 30.55 38.39
N VAL A 74 -9.58 29.34 37.83
CA VAL A 74 -9.60 29.20 36.36
C VAL A 74 -10.94 28.55 36.02
N GLY A 75 -11.89 29.37 35.58
CA GLY A 75 -13.13 28.93 34.94
C GLY A 75 -12.77 28.20 33.65
N SER A 76 -12.63 26.89 33.77
CA SER A 76 -12.34 25.98 32.69
C SER A 76 -13.58 25.82 31.80
N ILE A 77 -13.45 26.17 30.51
CA ILE A 77 -14.22 25.51 29.46
C ILE A 77 -13.71 24.06 29.41
N LEU A 78 -14.22 23.23 30.31
CA LEU A 78 -14.06 21.78 30.24
C LEU A 78 -15.00 21.31 29.13
N GLU A 79 -14.44 20.97 27.97
CA GLU A 79 -15.11 20.09 27.02
C GLU A 79 -15.51 18.82 27.79
N LEU A 80 -16.82 18.70 28.06
CA LEU A 80 -17.40 17.54 28.71
C LEU A 80 -17.24 16.36 27.76
N VAL A 81 -16.51 15.35 28.20
CA VAL A 81 -16.43 14.07 27.48
C VAL A 81 -17.84 13.48 27.43
N PRO A 82 -18.31 12.98 26.28
CA PRO A 82 -19.61 12.33 26.18
C PRO A 82 -19.75 11.26 27.27
N LYS A 83 -20.86 11.29 28.03
CA LYS A 83 -21.11 10.36 29.15
C LYS A 83 -21.00 8.89 28.74
N GLU A 84 -21.35 8.60 27.49
CA GLU A 84 -21.23 7.27 26.86
C GLU A 84 -19.78 6.78 26.77
N ILE A 85 -18.85 7.65 26.32
CA ILE A 85 -17.42 7.33 26.25
C ILE A 85 -16.83 7.11 27.64
N GLN A 86 -17.25 7.92 28.62
CA GLN A 86 -16.81 7.75 30.01
C GLN A 86 -17.24 6.39 30.56
N LYS A 87 -18.52 6.03 30.39
CA LYS A 87 -19.07 4.75 30.82
C LYS A 87 -18.32 3.58 30.17
N ARG A 88 -18.12 3.61 28.85
CA ARG A 88 -17.41 2.56 28.12
C ARG A 88 -15.96 2.43 28.59
N ASN A 89 -15.26 3.55 28.77
CA ASN A 89 -13.88 3.54 29.27
C ASN A 89 -13.80 2.96 30.69
N CYS A 90 -14.73 3.29 31.57
CA CYS A 90 -14.81 2.71 32.90
C CYS A 90 -14.97 1.19 32.84
N GLU A 91 -15.91 0.69 32.04
CA GLU A 91 -16.15 -0.75 31.88
C GLU A 91 -14.90 -1.46 31.36
N VAL A 92 -14.25 -0.90 30.34
CA VAL A 92 -13.01 -1.47 29.78
C VAL A 92 -11.90 -1.52 30.83
N ILE A 93 -11.69 -0.43 31.59
CA ILE A 93 -10.65 -0.38 32.64
C ILE A 93 -10.98 -1.36 33.77
N ALA A 94 -12.23 -1.38 34.24
CA ALA A 94 -12.69 -2.26 35.30
C ALA A 94 -12.48 -3.74 34.93
N ASN A 95 -12.89 -4.12 33.73
CA ASN A 95 -12.72 -5.48 33.20
C ASN A 95 -11.23 -5.84 33.06
N LEU A 96 -10.40 -4.93 32.55
CA LEU A 96 -8.96 -5.16 32.37
C LEU A 96 -8.23 -5.38 33.69
N LEU A 97 -8.60 -4.64 34.72
CA LEU A 97 -7.91 -4.63 36.01
C LEU A 97 -8.54 -5.58 37.02
N GLY A 98 -9.72 -6.14 36.73
CA GLY A 98 -10.47 -7.01 37.63
C GLY A 98 -11.01 -6.28 38.85
N ILE A 99 -11.44 -5.02 38.68
CA ILE A 99 -11.99 -4.17 39.74
C ILE A 99 -13.44 -3.78 39.44
N ASN A 100 -14.17 -3.23 40.41
CA ASN A 100 -15.50 -2.72 40.13
C ASN A 100 -15.43 -1.41 39.34
N VAL A 101 -16.48 -1.13 38.56
CA VAL A 101 -16.62 0.10 37.77
C VAL A 101 -16.55 1.34 38.66
N GLU A 102 -17.05 1.26 39.88
CA GLU A 102 -17.05 2.35 40.87
C GLU A 102 -15.64 2.66 41.41
N ASP A 103 -14.71 1.70 41.34
CA ASP A 103 -13.34 1.83 41.83
C ASP A 103 -12.41 2.52 40.81
N VAL A 104 -12.91 2.85 39.60
CA VAL A 104 -12.14 3.52 38.55
C VAL A 104 -11.98 5.02 38.87
N SER A 105 -10.86 5.35 39.52
CA SER A 105 -10.60 6.71 40.02
C SER A 105 -10.41 7.80 38.94
N ARG A 106 -9.98 7.42 37.74
CA ARG A 106 -9.70 8.34 36.63
C ARG A 106 -10.17 7.75 35.31
N ILE A 107 -10.74 8.59 34.46
CA ILE A 107 -11.30 8.18 33.17
C ILE A 107 -10.66 9.03 32.07
N PRO A 108 -9.95 8.40 31.11
CA PRO A 108 -9.41 9.14 29.98
C PRO A 108 -10.50 9.76 29.13
N LYS A 109 -10.22 10.96 28.59
CA LYS A 109 -11.17 11.68 27.73
C LYS A 109 -11.40 11.04 26.36
N LYS A 110 -10.46 10.21 25.91
CA LYS A 110 -10.51 9.53 24.61
C LYS A 110 -10.97 8.10 24.81
N GLU A 111 -11.74 7.58 23.86
CA GLU A 111 -12.19 6.20 23.87
C GLU A 111 -11.02 5.22 23.85
N ILE A 112 -11.10 4.22 24.72
CA ILE A 112 -10.13 3.14 24.85
C ILE A 112 -10.62 1.95 24.05
N SER A 113 -9.77 1.45 23.15
CA SER A 113 -9.99 0.17 22.49
C SER A 113 -9.51 -0.96 23.40
N GLU A 114 -10.41 -1.85 23.77
CA GLU A 114 -10.16 -2.97 24.69
C GLU A 114 -8.97 -3.83 24.26
N GLU A 115 -8.93 -4.26 23.00
CA GLU A 115 -7.84 -5.08 22.45
C GLU A 115 -6.47 -4.37 22.51
N LYS A 116 -6.45 -3.05 22.28
CA LYS A 116 -5.22 -2.24 22.39
C LYS A 116 -4.79 -2.07 23.83
N ALA A 117 -5.73 -1.77 24.72
CA ALA A 117 -5.49 -1.60 26.14
C ALA A 117 -4.98 -2.89 26.78
N GLN A 118 -5.53 -4.04 26.41
CA GLN A 118 -5.06 -5.34 26.88
C GLN A 118 -3.62 -5.65 26.46
N ARG A 119 -3.19 -5.23 25.26
CA ARG A 119 -1.80 -5.35 24.83
C ARG A 119 -0.86 -4.43 25.62
N VAL A 120 -1.29 -3.18 25.86
CA VAL A 120 -0.50 -2.25 26.70
C VAL A 120 -0.39 -2.79 28.12
N TYR A 121 -1.49 -3.25 28.71
CA TYR A 121 -1.52 -3.74 30.07
C TYR A 121 -0.61 -4.96 30.28
N ARG A 122 -0.60 -5.91 29.32
CA ARG A 122 0.35 -7.02 29.32
C ARG A 122 1.81 -6.56 29.37
N VAL A 123 2.18 -5.58 28.53
CA VAL A 123 3.53 -5.00 28.56
C VAL A 123 3.82 -4.36 29.92
N LEU A 124 2.88 -3.64 30.52
CA LEU A 124 3.09 -3.04 31.84
C LEU A 124 3.31 -4.11 32.92
N GLN A 125 2.55 -5.21 32.88
CA GLN A 125 2.72 -6.34 33.80
C GLN A 125 4.07 -7.05 33.64
N GLU A 126 4.53 -7.27 32.40
CA GLU A 126 5.84 -7.87 32.10
C GLU A 126 7.01 -7.07 32.69
N PHE A 127 6.83 -5.75 32.84
CA PHE A 127 7.82 -4.85 33.44
C PHE A 127 7.56 -4.58 34.93
N GLY A 128 6.66 -5.33 35.56
CA GLY A 128 6.40 -5.29 37.00
C GLY A 128 5.51 -4.15 37.48
N LEU A 129 4.81 -3.44 36.59
CA LEU A 129 3.87 -2.39 37.00
C LEU A 129 2.53 -3.00 37.44
N SER A 130 2.03 -2.57 38.60
CA SER A 130 0.85 -3.13 39.25
C SER A 130 -0.48 -2.67 38.62
N SER A 131 -1.57 -3.41 38.85
CA SER A 131 -2.92 -2.97 38.44
C SER A 131 -3.31 -1.64 39.08
N GLY A 132 -2.98 -1.45 40.36
CA GLY A 132 -3.28 -0.22 41.11
C GLY A 132 -2.60 1.01 40.49
N SER A 133 -1.37 0.84 40.00
CA SER A 133 -0.67 1.87 39.25
C SER A 133 -1.39 2.31 37.98
N VAL A 134 -1.96 1.35 37.23
CA VAL A 134 -2.69 1.64 35.99
C VAL A 134 -4.01 2.36 36.28
N CYS A 135 -4.68 2.05 37.39
CA CYS A 135 -5.86 2.80 37.86
C CYS A 135 -5.57 4.30 38.07
N LEU A 136 -4.37 4.62 38.56
CA LEU A 136 -3.96 6.01 38.83
C LEU A 136 -3.56 6.76 37.55
N TYR A 137 -3.18 6.03 36.50
CA TYR A 137 -2.65 6.57 35.24
C TYR A 137 -3.24 5.85 34.01
N PRO A 138 -4.59 5.89 33.84
CA PRO A 138 -5.26 5.18 32.75
C PRO A 138 -4.89 5.73 31.35
N GLU A 139 -4.26 6.90 31.27
CA GLU A 139 -3.72 7.45 30.01
C GLU A 139 -2.67 6.53 29.38
N LEU A 140 -2.02 5.65 30.16
CA LEU A 140 -1.14 4.62 29.63
C LEU A 140 -1.87 3.72 28.62
N LEU A 141 -3.12 3.35 28.90
CA LEU A 141 -3.92 2.46 28.06
C LEU A 141 -4.29 3.08 26.69
N LEU A 142 -4.15 4.39 26.55
CA LEU A 142 -4.31 5.11 25.28
C LEU A 142 -3.04 5.09 24.41
N MET A 143 -1.89 4.70 24.97
CA MET A 143 -0.63 4.66 24.25
C MET A 143 -0.55 3.44 23.34
N ASN A 144 0.37 3.48 22.36
CA ASN A 144 0.67 2.30 21.55
C ASN A 144 1.55 1.33 22.36
N HIS A 145 1.17 0.05 22.45
CA HIS A 145 1.91 -0.97 23.21
C HIS A 145 3.40 -1.02 22.85
N GLY A 146 3.75 -0.99 21.55
CA GLY A 146 5.14 -1.00 21.10
C GLY A 146 5.90 0.28 21.47
N ALA A 147 5.21 1.41 21.62
CA ALA A 147 5.83 2.63 22.14
C ALA A 147 6.09 2.53 23.65
N VAL A 148 5.13 2.00 24.43
CA VAL A 148 5.27 1.79 25.88
C VAL A 148 6.42 0.84 26.17
N GLU A 149 6.44 -0.33 25.52
CA GLU A 149 7.50 -1.32 25.68
C GLU A 149 8.87 -0.71 25.37
N ASN A 150 8.96 0.02 24.25
CA ASN A 150 10.19 0.66 23.84
C ASN A 150 10.65 1.74 24.85
N TYR A 151 9.73 2.54 25.42
CA TYR A 151 10.10 3.53 26.44
C TYR A 151 10.60 2.87 27.73
N LEU A 152 9.94 1.80 28.17
CA LEU A 152 10.37 1.02 29.33
C LEU A 152 11.78 0.43 29.12
N ARG A 153 12.03 -0.17 27.95
CA ARG A 153 13.37 -0.70 27.59
C ARG A 153 14.42 0.40 27.56
N ILE A 154 14.10 1.56 27.00
CA ILE A 154 15.03 2.69 26.98
C ILE A 154 15.35 3.16 28.41
N MET A 155 14.35 3.26 29.30
CA MET A 155 14.59 3.63 30.69
C MET A 155 15.46 2.59 31.42
N GLN A 156 15.26 1.30 31.17
CA GLN A 156 16.12 0.24 31.71
C GLN A 156 17.56 0.34 31.16
N GLU A 157 17.73 0.60 29.87
CA GLU A 157 19.05 0.83 29.25
C GLU A 157 19.76 2.05 29.84
N CYS A 158 19.00 3.08 30.23
CA CYS A 158 19.50 4.24 30.95
C CYS A 158 19.70 4.03 32.45
N CYS A 159 19.50 2.81 32.96
CA CYS A 159 19.67 2.46 34.37
C CYS A 159 18.75 3.25 35.33
N PHE A 160 17.50 3.53 34.94
CA PHE A 160 16.52 4.08 35.88
C PHE A 160 16.31 3.13 37.06
N LYS A 161 16.45 3.65 38.30
CA LYS A 161 16.30 2.84 39.52
C LYS A 161 14.85 2.43 39.80
N ASP A 162 13.91 3.33 39.52
CA ASP A 162 12.48 3.15 39.74
C ASP A 162 11.69 3.78 38.57
N ILE A 163 11.08 2.93 37.74
CA ILE A 163 10.35 3.34 36.55
C ILE A 163 8.87 3.50 36.91
N ARG A 164 8.44 4.74 37.07
CA ARG A 164 7.05 5.11 37.38
C ARG A 164 6.24 5.43 36.13
N GLU A 165 4.94 5.22 36.20
CA GLU A 165 3.94 5.40 35.13
C GLU A 165 3.96 6.83 34.57
N VAL A 166 4.06 7.81 35.47
CA VAL A 166 4.15 9.23 35.12
C VAL A 166 5.35 9.54 34.22
N PHE A 167 6.46 8.80 34.38
CA PHE A 167 7.63 8.97 33.54
C PHE A 167 7.40 8.41 32.15
N ILE A 168 6.64 7.31 32.00
CA ILE A 168 6.31 6.72 30.70
C ILE A 168 5.40 7.69 29.92
N ILE A 169 4.36 8.23 30.57
CA ILE A 169 3.47 9.22 29.96
C ILE A 169 4.25 10.47 29.54
N ARG A 170 5.15 10.94 30.41
CA ARG A 170 5.98 12.14 30.18
C ARG A 170 7.35 11.83 29.61
N PHE A 171 7.51 10.70 28.91
CA PHE A 171 8.81 10.16 28.52
C PHE A 171 9.70 11.21 27.85
N ARG A 172 9.19 11.90 26.83
CA ARG A 172 9.94 12.94 26.10
C ARG A 172 10.38 14.11 26.98
N THR A 173 9.55 14.49 27.95
CA THR A 173 9.87 15.60 28.87
C THR A 173 10.96 15.18 29.85
N VAL A 174 10.87 13.96 30.39
CA VAL A 174 11.89 13.40 31.28
C VAL A 174 13.22 13.26 30.54
N PHE A 175 13.18 12.76 29.30
CA PHE A 175 14.38 12.54 28.49
C PHE A 175 15.13 13.82 28.10
N LYS A 176 14.44 14.96 28.07
CA LYS A 176 15.06 16.26 27.79
C LYS A 176 15.61 16.94 29.05
N GLN A 177 15.43 16.37 30.24
CA GLN A 177 16.06 16.91 31.45
C GLN A 177 17.56 16.60 31.44
N SER A 178 18.35 17.48 32.05
CA SER A 178 19.78 17.23 32.24
C SER A 178 20.01 16.02 33.15
N ILE A 179 21.08 15.28 32.88
CA ILE A 179 21.43 14.08 33.65
C ILE A 179 21.64 14.44 35.13
N LYS A 180 22.29 15.57 35.41
CA LYS A 180 22.49 16.10 36.77
C LYS A 180 21.16 16.31 37.52
N VAL A 181 20.13 16.85 36.85
CA VAL A 181 18.79 17.01 37.47
C VAL A 181 18.16 15.66 37.81
N LEU A 182 18.32 14.67 36.95
CA LEU A 182 17.78 13.32 37.17
C LEU A 182 18.55 12.57 38.28
N GLN A 183 19.87 12.76 38.36
CA GLN A 183 20.72 12.24 39.45
C GLN A 183 20.40 12.87 40.80
N ASN A 184 20.18 14.19 40.85
CA ASN A 184 19.77 14.89 42.09
C ASN A 184 18.43 14.38 42.63
N LYS A 185 17.54 13.90 41.74
CA LYS A 185 16.29 13.22 42.11
C LYS A 185 16.47 11.74 42.45
N SER A 186 17.72 11.25 42.50
CA SER A 186 18.08 9.85 42.71
C SER A 186 17.49 8.88 41.67
N LEU A 187 17.14 9.36 40.46
CA LEU A 187 16.53 8.52 39.42
C LEU A 187 17.56 7.78 38.56
N LEU A 188 18.74 8.36 38.38
CA LEU A 188 19.82 7.85 37.53
C LEU A 188 21.13 7.66 38.30
N PRO A 189 22.00 6.73 37.87
CA PRO A 189 23.37 6.62 38.35
C PRO A 189 24.28 7.66 37.67
N LYS A 190 25.59 7.57 37.92
CA LYS A 190 26.60 8.38 37.23
C LYS A 190 26.65 8.07 35.72
N VAL A 191 27.15 9.02 34.92
CA VAL A 191 27.15 8.94 33.44
C VAL A 191 27.92 7.73 32.94
N GLU A 192 29.04 7.40 33.59
CA GLU A 192 29.91 6.28 33.22
C GLU A 192 29.16 4.95 33.28
N VAL A 193 28.31 4.76 34.29
CA VAL A 193 27.50 3.54 34.45
C VAL A 193 26.44 3.45 33.33
N ILE A 194 25.89 4.59 32.90
CA ILE A 194 24.92 4.63 31.81
C ILE A 194 25.62 4.26 30.49
N ILE A 195 26.79 4.84 30.20
CA ILE A 195 27.55 4.56 28.98
C ILE A 195 28.01 3.10 28.96
N ASP A 196 28.55 2.60 30.06
CA ASP A 196 28.98 1.21 30.19
C ASP A 196 27.84 0.24 29.89
N ARG A 197 26.63 0.49 30.43
CA ARG A 197 25.45 -0.31 30.13
C ARG A 197 25.09 -0.30 28.64
N HIS A 198 25.23 0.84 27.96
CA HIS A 198 24.97 0.93 26.52
C HIS A 198 26.05 0.22 25.71
N CYS A 199 27.34 0.38 26.05
CA CYS A 199 28.44 -0.34 25.41
C CYS A 199 28.25 -1.86 25.53
N ALA A 200 27.88 -2.35 26.71
CA ALA A 200 27.56 -3.76 26.94
C ALA A 200 26.37 -4.23 26.06
N ALA A 201 25.30 -3.44 25.95
CA ALA A 201 24.16 -3.75 25.10
C ALA A 201 24.48 -3.73 23.59
N LEU A 202 25.47 -2.94 23.20
CA LEU A 202 25.98 -2.88 21.82
C LEU A 202 26.98 -4.01 21.52
N GLY A 203 27.52 -4.69 22.54
CA GLY A 203 28.60 -5.66 22.38
C GLY A 203 29.94 -5.00 22.07
N GLU A 204 30.18 -3.81 22.62
CA GLU A 204 31.31 -2.93 22.28
C GLU A 204 32.46 -2.99 23.30
N THR A 205 33.65 -2.55 22.88
CA THR A 205 34.90 -2.68 23.64
C THR A 205 35.14 -1.49 24.58
N THR A 206 36.11 -1.66 25.49
CA THR A 206 36.62 -0.58 26.37
C THR A 206 37.14 0.63 25.59
N GLU A 207 37.65 0.42 24.37
CA GLU A 207 38.10 1.52 23.50
C GLU A 207 36.92 2.38 23.03
N PHE A 208 35.79 1.76 22.68
CA PHE A 208 34.58 2.48 22.31
C PHE A 208 34.00 3.26 23.49
N PHE A 209 34.02 2.66 24.69
CA PHE A 209 33.67 3.36 25.93
C PHE A 209 34.55 4.60 26.13
N LYS A 210 35.88 4.45 26.02
CA LYS A 210 36.81 5.57 26.19
C LYS A 210 36.56 6.67 25.16
N TYR A 211 36.38 6.30 23.89
CA TYR A 211 36.02 7.25 22.84
C TYR A 211 34.75 8.05 23.16
N LEU A 212 33.71 7.39 23.68
CA LEU A 212 32.47 8.06 24.07
C LEU A 212 32.70 9.04 25.22
N MET A 213 33.45 8.64 26.25
CA MET A 213 33.79 9.50 27.38
C MET A 213 34.60 10.73 26.94
N ASP A 214 35.64 10.52 26.13
CA ASP A 214 36.54 11.59 25.66
C ASP A 214 35.84 12.58 24.72
N SER A 215 34.73 12.19 24.08
CA SER A 215 33.97 13.01 23.13
C SER A 215 32.75 13.71 23.74
N LEU A 216 32.51 13.56 25.05
CA LEU A 216 31.45 14.30 25.72
C LEU A 216 31.80 15.79 25.86
N PRO A 217 30.81 16.70 25.74
CA PRO A 217 30.99 18.11 26.04
C PRO A 217 31.50 18.35 27.47
N SER A 218 32.40 19.33 27.64
CA SER A 218 32.97 19.67 28.95
C SER A 218 31.94 20.19 29.96
N ASP A 219 30.78 20.68 29.49
CA ASP A 219 29.66 21.11 30.35
C ASP A 219 28.69 19.95 30.57
N GLU A 220 29.14 18.95 31.33
CA GLU A 220 28.37 17.75 31.67
C GLU A 220 27.04 18.08 32.37
N GLU A 221 26.95 19.24 33.02
CA GLU A 221 25.78 19.66 33.79
C GLU A 221 24.55 19.96 32.93
N ARG A 222 24.78 20.32 31.65
CA ARG A 222 23.73 20.67 30.69
C ARG A 222 23.32 19.51 29.78
N ILE A 223 24.09 18.42 29.74
CA ILE A 223 23.82 17.30 28.86
C ILE A 223 22.49 16.65 29.27
N SER A 224 21.52 16.64 28.36
CA SER A 224 20.28 15.89 28.57
C SER A 224 20.47 14.41 28.33
N LEU A 225 19.59 13.59 28.90
CA LEU A 225 19.61 12.15 28.64
C LEU A 225 19.40 11.84 27.14
N PHE A 226 18.61 12.66 26.46
CA PHE A 226 18.45 12.62 25.01
C PHE A 226 19.77 12.91 24.28
N ASP A 227 20.52 13.93 24.69
CA ASP A 227 21.79 14.29 24.03
C ASP A 227 22.83 13.18 24.20
N LEU A 228 22.96 12.64 25.43
CA LEU A 228 23.86 11.52 25.71
C LEU A 228 23.54 10.30 24.83
N ARG A 229 22.26 9.89 24.76
CA ARG A 229 21.88 8.76 23.91
C ARG A 229 22.04 9.06 22.43
N SER A 230 21.76 10.29 22.00
CA SER A 230 21.97 10.70 20.62
C SER A 230 23.44 10.57 20.24
N HIS A 231 24.34 10.97 21.14
CA HIS A 231 25.78 10.80 20.98
C HIS A 231 26.20 9.33 20.87
N ILE A 232 25.77 8.48 21.81
CA ILE A 232 26.05 7.04 21.81
C ILE A 232 25.57 6.39 20.50
N LEU A 233 24.33 6.67 20.10
CA LEU A 233 23.75 6.11 18.89
C LEU A 233 24.47 6.61 17.64
N SER A 234 24.76 7.91 17.54
CA SER A 234 25.51 8.46 16.41
C SER A 234 26.89 7.84 16.29
N ALA A 235 27.61 7.63 17.40
CA ALA A 235 28.89 6.93 17.40
C ALA A 235 28.76 5.48 16.91
N TYR A 236 27.81 4.72 17.47
CA TYR A 236 27.58 3.33 17.07
C TYR A 236 27.20 3.20 15.60
N PHE A 237 26.27 4.03 15.12
CA PHE A 237 25.86 4.00 13.72
C PHE A 237 26.97 4.43 12.76
N SER A 238 27.85 5.33 13.19
CA SER A 238 29.05 5.69 12.41
C SER A 238 29.99 4.51 12.24
N LYS A 239 30.12 3.68 13.27
CA LYS A 239 30.89 2.44 13.21
C LYS A 239 30.26 1.40 12.28
N ILE A 240 28.97 1.08 12.43
CA ILE A 240 28.34 -0.01 11.66
C ILE A 240 27.99 0.34 10.20
N SER A 241 27.89 1.63 9.86
CA SER A 241 27.50 2.06 8.51
C SER A 241 28.66 2.62 7.67
N LEU A 242 29.86 2.71 8.26
CA LEU A 242 31.08 3.33 7.71
C LEU A 242 30.84 4.73 7.07
N GLY A 243 29.79 5.44 7.50
CA GLY A 243 29.51 6.81 7.07
C GLY A 243 30.30 7.81 7.90
N THR A 244 30.64 8.97 7.32
CA THR A 244 31.17 10.10 8.10
C THR A 244 30.12 10.59 9.10
N HIS A 245 30.57 11.22 10.19
CA HIS A 245 29.69 11.77 11.22
C HIS A 245 28.57 12.66 10.65
N ASP A 246 28.90 13.51 9.66
CA ASP A 246 27.94 14.40 8.99
C ASP A 246 26.91 13.67 8.12
N GLU A 247 27.30 12.58 7.45
CA GLU A 247 26.39 11.73 6.69
C GLU A 247 25.39 11.02 7.62
N ASN A 248 25.86 10.61 8.80
CA ASN A 248 25.03 9.92 9.78
C ASN A 248 24.04 10.89 10.41
N GLN A 249 24.46 12.10 10.78
CA GLN A 249 23.55 13.14 11.26
C GLN A 249 22.43 13.43 10.25
N ASN A 250 22.76 13.58 8.96
CA ASN A 250 21.75 13.73 7.90
C ASN A 250 20.80 12.54 7.79
N THR A 251 21.27 11.33 8.11
CA THR A 251 20.45 10.12 8.08
C THR A 251 19.51 10.04 9.28
N PHE A 252 19.96 10.43 10.47
CA PHE A 252 19.10 10.55 11.65
C PHE A 252 18.08 11.70 11.52
N LEU A 253 18.41 12.78 10.82
CA LEU A 253 17.44 13.82 10.47
C LEU A 253 16.30 13.27 9.59
N LYS A 254 16.57 12.29 8.72
CA LYS A 254 15.53 11.59 7.93
C LYS A 254 14.68 10.66 8.80
N TYR A 255 15.25 10.09 9.85
CA TYR A 255 14.60 9.11 10.74
C TYR A 255 14.73 9.49 12.23
N PRO A 256 14.17 10.64 12.68
CA PRO A 256 14.39 11.17 14.02
C PRO A 256 13.82 10.29 15.14
N ARG A 257 12.94 9.34 14.78
CA ARG A 257 12.39 8.38 15.74
C ARG A 257 13.43 7.39 16.24
N LEU A 258 14.54 7.18 15.53
CA LEU A 258 15.58 6.22 15.92
C LEU A 258 16.26 6.62 17.25
N TYR A 259 16.35 7.91 17.54
CA TYR A 259 16.83 8.39 18.84
C TYR A 259 15.97 7.92 20.02
N TYR A 260 14.71 7.58 19.74
CA TYR A 260 13.78 7.06 20.72
C TYR A 260 13.53 5.57 20.49
N LYS A 261 14.53 4.80 20.03
CA LYS A 261 14.47 3.34 19.94
C LYS A 261 15.46 2.71 20.93
N SER A 262 15.08 1.59 21.51
CA SER A 262 15.96 0.77 22.35
C SER A 262 17.22 0.37 21.56
N VAL A 263 18.37 0.52 22.21
CA VAL A 263 19.68 0.18 21.65
C VAL A 263 19.77 -1.33 21.45
N ASN A 264 19.36 -2.10 22.45
CA ASN A 264 19.33 -3.56 22.37
C ASN A 264 18.45 -4.04 21.19
N TRP A 265 17.28 -3.41 21.00
CA TRP A 265 16.42 -3.70 19.86
C TRP A 265 17.10 -3.41 18.52
N MET A 266 17.80 -2.29 18.40
CA MET A 266 18.53 -1.96 17.16
C MET A 266 19.67 -2.95 16.91
N THR A 267 20.44 -3.33 17.93
CA THR A 267 21.52 -4.31 17.81
C THR A 267 21.00 -5.69 17.41
N ARG A 268 19.92 -6.18 18.04
CA ARG A 268 19.29 -7.46 17.66
C ARG A 268 18.77 -7.41 16.23
N THR A 269 18.09 -6.33 15.86
CA THR A 269 17.61 -6.14 14.47
C THR A 269 18.76 -6.12 13.48
N HIS A 270 19.84 -5.39 13.76
CA HIS A 270 21.04 -5.37 12.94
C HIS A 270 21.61 -6.79 12.76
N LYS A 271 21.76 -7.54 13.85
CA LYS A 271 22.24 -8.93 13.83
C LYS A 271 21.36 -9.85 12.96
N ILE A 272 20.03 -9.74 13.08
CA ILE A 272 19.11 -10.53 12.24
C ILE A 272 19.27 -10.17 10.76
N LEU A 273 19.34 -8.86 10.44
CA LEU A 273 19.50 -8.39 9.07
C LEU A 273 20.81 -8.91 8.45
N THR A 274 21.93 -8.81 9.17
CA THR A 274 23.24 -9.20 8.65
C THR A 274 23.42 -10.72 8.62
N GLU A 275 23.18 -11.41 9.74
CA GLU A 275 23.50 -12.84 9.90
C GLU A 275 22.45 -13.77 9.29
N LYS A 276 21.15 -13.45 9.44
CA LYS A 276 20.07 -14.34 8.99
C LYS A 276 19.59 -14.00 7.58
N LEU A 277 19.47 -12.71 7.27
CA LEU A 277 18.92 -12.22 6.00
C LEU A 277 20.00 -11.80 4.99
N GLY A 278 21.28 -11.85 5.37
CA GLY A 278 22.39 -11.65 4.46
C GLY A 278 22.53 -10.22 3.94
N PHE A 279 22.12 -9.22 4.73
CA PHE A 279 22.42 -7.81 4.44
C PHE A 279 23.91 -7.57 4.68
N SER A 280 24.75 -8.06 3.75
CA SER A 280 26.20 -8.14 3.88
C SER A 280 26.91 -6.81 3.58
N ASN A 281 26.22 -5.85 2.98
CA ASN A 281 26.79 -4.56 2.61
C ASN A 281 26.25 -3.46 3.53
N GLU A 282 27.13 -2.79 4.26
CA GLU A 282 26.81 -1.66 5.14
C GLU A 282 26.07 -0.54 4.39
N LYS A 283 26.32 -0.37 3.07
CA LYS A 283 25.55 0.55 2.22
C LYS A 283 24.07 0.17 2.14
N GLN A 284 23.72 -1.12 2.17
CA GLN A 284 22.32 -1.57 2.17
C GLN A 284 21.63 -1.23 3.49
N ILE A 285 22.29 -1.51 4.62
CA ILE A 285 21.77 -1.15 5.95
C ILE A 285 21.53 0.37 6.01
N ARG A 286 22.50 1.18 5.56
CA ARG A 286 22.38 2.64 5.50
C ARG A 286 21.20 3.10 4.64
N LYS A 287 21.02 2.52 3.45
CA LYS A 287 19.90 2.83 2.55
C LYS A 287 18.55 2.47 3.17
N HIS A 288 18.53 1.48 4.05
CA HIS A 288 17.33 0.93 4.68
C HIS A 288 17.32 1.12 6.20
N LEU A 289 17.85 2.24 6.70
CA LEU A 289 17.96 2.48 8.15
C LEU A 289 16.60 2.46 8.87
N TYR A 290 15.50 2.72 8.16
CA TYR A 290 14.15 2.56 8.71
C TYR A 290 13.88 1.15 9.26
N LEU A 291 14.60 0.12 8.80
CA LEU A 291 14.48 -1.25 9.31
C LEU A 291 14.92 -1.37 10.77
N MET A 292 15.76 -0.46 11.27
CA MET A 292 16.13 -0.43 12.69
C MET A 292 14.92 -0.13 13.60
N HIS A 293 13.80 0.32 13.03
CA HIS A 293 12.53 0.42 13.75
C HIS A 293 11.76 -0.89 13.88
N ALA A 294 12.11 -1.92 13.11
CA ALA A 294 11.43 -3.20 13.18
C ALA A 294 11.48 -3.78 14.60
N ASP A 295 10.50 -4.62 14.91
CA ASP A 295 10.51 -5.44 16.11
C ASP A 295 11.40 -6.66 15.85
N PRO A 296 12.51 -6.85 16.59
CA PRO A 296 13.39 -7.99 16.42
C PRO A 296 12.67 -9.34 16.62
N ASN A 297 11.67 -9.41 17.51
CA ASN A 297 10.93 -10.64 17.74
C ASN A 297 10.08 -11.01 16.52
N ASN A 298 9.38 -10.03 15.94
CA ASN A 298 8.68 -10.22 14.67
C ASN A 298 9.65 -10.59 13.53
N LEU A 299 10.79 -9.90 13.42
CA LEU A 299 11.79 -10.21 12.39
C LEU A 299 12.30 -11.64 12.51
N GLU A 300 12.59 -12.13 13.71
CA GLU A 300 12.99 -13.52 13.92
C GLU A 300 11.93 -14.49 13.38
N ARG A 301 10.65 -14.23 13.63
CA ARG A 301 9.56 -15.06 13.10
C ARG A 301 9.47 -14.96 11.58
N VAL A 302 9.62 -13.77 11.01
CA VAL A 302 9.67 -13.58 9.54
C VAL A 302 10.83 -14.38 8.93
N THR A 303 11.97 -14.48 9.60
CA THR A 303 13.11 -15.30 9.12
C THR A 303 12.84 -16.81 9.10
N GLN A 304 11.78 -17.28 9.77
CA GLN A 304 11.36 -18.69 9.73
C GLN A 304 10.58 -19.03 8.46
N ILE A 305 10.10 -18.03 7.72
CA ILE A 305 9.44 -18.23 6.43
C ILE A 305 10.53 -18.54 5.40
N GLN A 306 10.52 -19.74 4.82
CA GLN A 306 11.48 -20.14 3.79
C GLN A 306 11.13 -19.49 2.45
N THR A 307 9.86 -19.59 2.05
CA THR A 307 9.34 -19.04 0.79
C THR A 307 8.10 -18.20 1.05
N LEU A 308 7.95 -17.11 0.30
CA LEU A 308 6.76 -16.24 0.33
C LEU A 308 6.39 -15.83 -1.09
N GLY A 309 5.16 -16.11 -1.52
CA GLY A 309 4.69 -15.88 -2.88
C GLY A 309 5.55 -16.61 -3.92
N GLY A 310 6.05 -17.81 -3.57
CA GLY A 310 6.96 -18.60 -4.40
C GLY A 310 8.39 -18.05 -4.52
N MET A 311 8.80 -17.05 -3.74
CA MET A 311 10.19 -16.55 -3.71
C MET A 311 10.89 -16.98 -2.42
N ASP A 312 12.19 -17.26 -2.50
CA ASP A 312 13.04 -17.36 -1.31
C ASP A 312 12.98 -16.06 -0.49
N MET A 313 12.72 -16.19 0.81
CA MET A 313 12.49 -15.06 1.70
C MET A 313 13.72 -14.15 1.80
N LYS A 314 14.93 -14.71 1.81
CA LYS A 314 16.16 -13.90 1.89
C LYS A 314 16.32 -13.02 0.66
N THR A 315 16.14 -13.61 -0.52
CA THR A 315 16.20 -12.93 -1.82
C THR A 315 15.11 -11.85 -1.93
N LEU A 316 13.90 -12.17 -1.47
CA LEU A 316 12.78 -11.25 -1.43
C LEU A 316 13.07 -10.05 -0.51
N CYS A 317 13.58 -10.28 0.69
CA CYS A 317 13.90 -9.24 1.66
C CYS A 317 15.04 -8.33 1.18
N GLN A 318 16.04 -8.85 0.49
CA GLN A 318 17.12 -8.03 -0.08
C GLN A 318 16.61 -7.15 -1.22
N THR A 319 15.73 -7.69 -2.07
CA THR A 319 15.16 -6.95 -3.21
C THR A 319 14.12 -5.92 -2.75
N ARG A 320 13.30 -6.27 -1.75
CA ARG A 320 12.23 -5.44 -1.20
C ARG A 320 12.25 -5.43 0.34
N PRO A 321 13.21 -4.71 0.96
CA PRO A 321 13.39 -4.75 2.41
C PRO A 321 12.20 -4.25 3.21
N LYS A 322 11.33 -3.42 2.61
CA LYS A 322 10.14 -2.89 3.28
C LYS A 322 9.16 -3.99 3.73
N ILE A 323 9.20 -5.17 3.13
CA ILE A 323 8.39 -6.34 3.53
C ILE A 323 8.66 -6.74 4.99
N LEU A 324 9.90 -6.54 5.46
CA LEU A 324 10.30 -6.82 6.85
C LEU A 324 9.60 -5.95 7.90
N MET A 325 8.92 -4.87 7.47
CA MET A 325 8.13 -4.02 8.37
C MET A 325 6.72 -4.57 8.61
N SER A 326 6.30 -5.60 7.86
CA SER A 326 5.04 -6.30 8.07
C SER A 326 5.19 -7.36 9.16
N SER A 327 4.11 -7.64 9.89
CA SER A 327 4.09 -8.74 10.84
C SER A 327 4.12 -10.10 10.13
N PHE A 328 4.70 -11.10 10.79
CA PHE A 328 4.69 -12.49 10.32
C PHE A 328 3.28 -12.98 9.96
N GLU A 329 2.29 -12.71 10.81
CA GLU A 329 0.89 -13.09 10.60
C GLU A 329 0.33 -12.45 9.33
N ALA A 330 0.46 -11.13 9.20
CA ALA A 330 -0.01 -10.41 8.01
C ALA A 330 0.61 -10.94 6.71
N LEU A 331 1.88 -11.34 6.69
CA LEU A 331 2.49 -11.90 5.48
C LEU A 331 1.85 -13.25 5.10
N LYS A 332 1.59 -14.12 6.09
CA LYS A 332 0.88 -15.38 5.87
C LYS A 332 -0.56 -15.17 5.41
N GLU A 333 -1.30 -14.29 6.08
CA GLU A 333 -2.67 -13.95 5.70
C GLU A 333 -2.75 -13.43 4.27
N ILE A 334 -1.79 -12.62 3.83
CA ILE A 334 -1.73 -12.11 2.45
C ILE A 334 -1.49 -13.26 1.46
N GLU A 335 -0.58 -14.17 1.76
CA GLU A 335 -0.30 -15.34 0.91
C GLU A 335 -1.52 -16.27 0.83
N GLU A 336 -2.16 -16.57 1.96
CA GLU A 336 -3.41 -17.33 2.02
C GLU A 336 -4.51 -16.66 1.18
N SER A 337 -4.64 -15.34 1.26
CA SER A 337 -5.63 -14.59 0.46
C SER A 337 -5.33 -14.70 -1.05
N PHE A 338 -4.06 -14.73 -1.45
CA PHE A 338 -3.72 -14.96 -2.87
C PHE A 338 -4.10 -16.36 -3.34
N ILE A 339 -3.93 -17.38 -2.49
CA ILE A 339 -4.33 -18.75 -2.80
C ILE A 339 -5.86 -18.83 -2.92
N GLU A 340 -6.59 -18.31 -1.93
CA GLU A 340 -8.06 -18.33 -1.86
C GLU A 340 -8.70 -17.68 -3.10
N HIS A 341 -8.17 -16.55 -3.56
CA HIS A 341 -8.71 -15.82 -4.70
C HIS A 341 -8.15 -16.26 -6.06
N GLY A 342 -7.26 -17.28 -6.09
CA GLY A 342 -6.68 -17.83 -7.31
C GLY A 342 -5.70 -16.90 -8.01
N ILE A 343 -4.92 -16.11 -7.25
CA ILE A 343 -3.90 -15.23 -7.82
C ILE A 343 -2.62 -16.02 -8.10
N PRO A 344 -2.14 -16.07 -9.36
CA PRO A 344 -0.95 -16.83 -9.71
C PRO A 344 0.30 -16.25 -9.05
N PHE A 345 1.09 -17.10 -8.38
CA PHE A 345 2.31 -16.66 -7.72
C PHE A 345 3.35 -16.14 -8.69
N GLU A 346 3.36 -16.55 -9.96
CA GLU A 346 4.20 -15.97 -11.01
C GLU A 346 3.93 -14.49 -11.22
N ALA A 347 2.69 -14.02 -11.00
CA ALA A 347 2.36 -12.60 -11.03
C ALA A 347 2.84 -11.89 -9.76
N VAL A 348 2.72 -12.52 -8.60
CA VAL A 348 3.21 -12.00 -7.31
C VAL A 348 4.73 -11.85 -7.33
N GLN A 349 5.45 -12.83 -7.88
CA GLN A 349 6.91 -12.82 -8.07
C GLN A 349 7.39 -11.62 -8.89
N LYS A 350 6.61 -11.19 -9.90
CA LYS A 350 6.93 -10.02 -10.71
C LYS A 350 6.68 -8.70 -9.97
N TYR A 351 5.81 -8.70 -8.97
CA TYR A 351 5.40 -7.51 -8.22
C TYR A 351 5.33 -7.77 -6.70
N PRO A 352 6.46 -8.14 -6.05
CA PRO A 352 6.52 -8.45 -4.63
C PRO A 352 6.08 -7.30 -3.71
N GLU A 353 5.98 -6.07 -4.22
CA GLU A 353 5.52 -4.92 -3.45
C GLU A 353 4.12 -5.08 -2.85
N VAL A 354 3.31 -6.00 -3.37
CA VAL A 354 1.99 -6.32 -2.81
C VAL A 354 2.07 -6.75 -1.34
N PHE A 355 3.15 -7.41 -0.92
CA PHE A 355 3.37 -7.79 0.49
C PHE A 355 3.68 -6.61 1.43
N THR A 356 3.86 -5.40 0.88
CA THR A 356 4.03 -4.18 1.68
C THR A 356 2.70 -3.50 2.04
N LEU A 357 1.58 -4.04 1.56
CA LEU A 357 0.23 -3.61 1.91
C LEU A 357 -0.24 -4.35 3.17
N SER A 358 -1.29 -3.83 3.83
CA SER A 358 -1.91 -4.54 4.97
C SER A 358 -2.75 -5.72 4.48
N SER A 359 -2.88 -6.78 5.29
CA SER A 359 -3.72 -7.94 4.96
C SER A 359 -5.17 -7.54 4.69
N ALA A 360 -5.73 -6.64 5.53
CA ALA A 360 -7.06 -6.07 5.32
C ALA A 360 -7.20 -5.35 3.97
N THR A 361 -6.19 -4.58 3.54
CA THR A 361 -6.20 -3.95 2.21
C THR A 361 -6.15 -4.99 1.10
N ILE A 362 -5.31 -6.04 1.22
CA ILE A 362 -5.24 -7.08 0.19
C ILE A 362 -6.59 -7.79 0.05
N LYS A 363 -7.20 -8.22 1.15
CA LYS A 363 -8.52 -8.89 1.15
C LYS A 363 -9.59 -8.03 0.46
N GLN A 364 -9.74 -6.78 0.89
CA GLN A 364 -10.66 -5.84 0.26
C GLN A 364 -10.40 -5.70 -1.25
N ARG A 365 -9.14 -5.58 -1.67
CA ARG A 365 -8.81 -5.40 -3.08
C ARG A 365 -9.04 -6.65 -3.91
N LEU A 366 -8.88 -7.84 -3.32
CA LEU A 366 -9.17 -9.12 -3.96
C LEU A 366 -10.68 -9.30 -4.12
N GLU A 367 -11.46 -9.08 -3.07
CA GLU A 367 -12.94 -9.07 -3.15
C GLU A 367 -13.43 -8.16 -4.28
N GLU A 368 -12.85 -6.97 -4.40
CA GLU A 368 -13.23 -6.05 -5.46
C GLU A 368 -12.80 -6.49 -6.87
N ILE A 369 -11.67 -7.20 -7.01
CA ILE A 369 -11.29 -7.84 -8.28
C ILE A 369 -12.31 -8.92 -8.64
N ASP A 370 -12.80 -9.63 -7.63
CA ASP A 370 -13.78 -10.70 -7.77
C ASP A 370 -15.17 -10.18 -8.09
N THR A 371 -15.54 -8.99 -7.63
CA THR A 371 -16.87 -8.41 -7.91
C THR A 371 -16.90 -7.53 -9.16
N THR A 372 -15.77 -6.93 -9.57
CA THR A 372 -15.73 -5.97 -10.69
C THR A 372 -15.52 -6.70 -12.01
N PRO A 373 -16.49 -6.72 -12.94
CA PRO A 373 -16.39 -7.48 -14.19
C PRO A 373 -15.14 -7.13 -15.00
N GLU A 374 -14.77 -5.84 -15.06
CA GLU A 374 -13.59 -5.40 -15.80
C GLU A 374 -12.26 -5.87 -15.18
N PHE A 375 -12.25 -6.31 -13.92
CA PHE A 375 -11.05 -6.82 -13.25
C PHE A 375 -11.00 -8.35 -13.22
N GLN A 376 -12.14 -9.03 -13.15
CA GLN A 376 -12.22 -10.50 -13.07
C GLN A 376 -11.41 -11.18 -14.19
N MET A 377 -11.56 -10.69 -15.43
CA MET A 377 -10.87 -11.24 -16.60
C MET A 377 -9.33 -11.14 -16.52
N PHE A 378 -8.79 -10.31 -15.62
CA PHE A 378 -7.36 -10.11 -15.43
C PHE A 378 -6.79 -10.94 -14.29
N LYS A 379 -7.60 -11.77 -13.60
CA LYS A 379 -7.14 -12.60 -12.47
C LYS A 379 -5.92 -13.45 -12.79
N SER A 380 -5.92 -14.15 -13.93
CA SER A 380 -4.80 -14.97 -14.38
C SER A 380 -3.69 -14.18 -15.10
N HIS A 381 -3.84 -12.86 -15.22
CA HIS A 381 -2.86 -12.04 -15.93
C HIS A 381 -1.56 -11.88 -15.13
N PRO A 382 -0.36 -11.99 -15.74
CA PRO A 382 0.93 -11.77 -15.08
C PRO A 382 1.15 -10.39 -14.43
N ARG A 383 0.19 -9.47 -14.55
CA ARG A 383 0.22 -8.12 -13.98
C ARG A 383 -0.92 -7.88 -12.99
N VAL A 384 -1.70 -8.90 -12.63
CA VAL A 384 -2.76 -8.79 -11.63
C VAL A 384 -2.23 -8.29 -10.29
N ALA A 385 -1.05 -8.75 -9.85
CA ALA A 385 -0.41 -8.25 -8.63
C ALA A 385 -0.07 -6.74 -8.73
N ARG A 386 0.28 -6.25 -9.92
CA ARG A 386 0.48 -4.81 -10.14
C ARG A 386 -0.83 -4.04 -10.08
N LEU A 387 -1.91 -4.61 -10.62
CA LEU A 387 -3.27 -4.04 -10.50
C LEU A 387 -3.65 -3.94 -9.02
N LEU A 388 -3.49 -5.02 -8.26
CA LEU A 388 -3.72 -5.04 -6.81
C LEU A 388 -2.96 -3.94 -6.10
N TYR A 389 -1.68 -3.75 -6.42
CA TYR A 389 -0.88 -2.69 -5.78
C TYR A 389 -1.37 -1.27 -6.10
N TYR A 390 -1.77 -1.01 -7.36
CA TYR A 390 -2.22 0.30 -7.84
C TYR A 390 -3.74 0.44 -7.99
N GLN A 391 -4.53 -0.39 -7.31
CA GLN A 391 -5.95 -0.56 -7.60
C GLN A 391 -6.77 0.73 -7.50
N ASN A 392 -6.53 1.60 -6.49
CA ASN A 392 -7.22 2.90 -6.40
C ASN A 392 -7.01 3.77 -7.65
N LYS A 393 -5.82 3.72 -8.26
CA LYS A 393 -5.55 4.42 -9.53
C LYS A 393 -6.25 3.75 -10.70
N ALA A 394 -6.26 2.43 -10.73
CA ALA A 394 -6.96 1.67 -11.76
C ALA A 394 -8.47 1.97 -11.75
N LYS A 395 -9.09 2.04 -10.57
CA LYS A 395 -10.50 2.44 -10.41
C LYS A 395 -10.76 3.85 -10.93
N SER A 396 -9.97 4.83 -10.50
CA SER A 396 -10.09 6.21 -11.00
C SER A 396 -10.01 6.28 -12.52
N ARG A 397 -9.08 5.52 -13.13
CA ARG A 397 -8.92 5.47 -14.58
C ARG A 397 -10.05 4.73 -15.29
N LEU A 398 -10.63 3.73 -14.63
CA LEU A 398 -11.81 3.04 -15.16
C LEU A 398 -12.99 4.01 -15.22
N GLU A 399 -13.19 4.85 -14.21
CA GLU A 399 -14.18 5.93 -14.24
C GLU A 399 -13.90 6.97 -15.33
N ASP A 400 -12.63 7.34 -15.54
CA ASP A 400 -12.23 8.21 -16.65
C ASP A 400 -12.63 7.59 -18.00
N PHE A 401 -12.37 6.29 -18.19
CA PHE A 401 -12.76 5.58 -19.40
C PHE A 401 -14.27 5.50 -19.60
N ARG A 402 -15.04 5.25 -18.52
CA ARG A 402 -16.51 5.27 -18.54
C ARG A 402 -17.03 6.64 -18.97
N THR A 403 -16.47 7.72 -18.41
CA THR A 403 -16.84 9.11 -18.76
C THR A 403 -16.53 9.44 -20.21
N MET A 404 -15.41 8.94 -20.73
CA MET A 404 -15.01 9.14 -22.13
C MET A 404 -15.70 8.18 -23.11
N GLN A 405 -16.57 7.29 -22.63
CA GLN A 405 -17.20 6.21 -23.40
C GLN A 405 -16.18 5.30 -24.11
N VAL A 406 -14.97 5.20 -23.54
CA VAL A 406 -13.93 4.28 -24.02
C VAL A 406 -14.26 2.90 -23.48
N ARG A 407 -14.73 2.02 -24.35
CA ARG A 407 -15.21 0.68 -23.97
C ARG A 407 -14.08 -0.30 -23.59
N VAL A 408 -12.81 0.09 -23.76
CA VAL A 408 -11.71 -0.88 -23.91
C VAL A 408 -10.53 -0.60 -22.95
N PRO A 409 -10.65 -0.86 -21.64
CA PRO A 409 -9.54 -0.64 -20.72
C PRO A 409 -8.53 -1.81 -20.76
N SER A 410 -7.35 -1.60 -21.35
CA SER A 410 -6.24 -2.54 -21.18
C SER A 410 -5.72 -2.52 -19.74
N LEU A 411 -5.43 -3.69 -19.17
CA LEU A 411 -4.75 -3.80 -17.87
C LEU A 411 -3.44 -3.02 -17.84
N HIS A 412 -2.75 -2.94 -18.99
CA HIS A 412 -1.53 -2.16 -19.10
C HIS A 412 -1.75 -0.68 -18.79
N LEU A 413 -2.83 -0.09 -19.31
CA LEU A 413 -3.18 1.31 -19.08
C LEU A 413 -3.67 1.50 -17.64
N LEU A 414 -4.54 0.63 -17.16
CA LEU A 414 -5.08 0.68 -15.79
C LEU A 414 -3.97 0.65 -14.74
N SER A 415 -2.93 -0.18 -14.92
CA SER A 415 -1.81 -0.37 -13.98
C SER A 415 -0.53 0.44 -14.31
N SER A 416 -0.57 1.31 -15.32
CA SER A 416 0.60 2.12 -15.75
C SER A 416 0.91 3.27 -14.79
N ASP A 417 2.07 3.91 -14.92
CA ASP A 417 2.31 5.18 -14.23
C ASP A 417 1.51 6.33 -14.89
N THR A 418 1.31 7.44 -14.16
CA THR A 418 0.49 8.57 -14.62
C THR A 418 1.02 9.22 -15.89
N LYS A 419 2.33 9.27 -16.08
CA LYS A 419 2.92 9.90 -17.28
C LYS A 419 2.65 9.05 -18.51
N SER A 420 2.82 7.73 -18.39
CA SER A 420 2.52 6.79 -19.48
C SER A 420 1.03 6.78 -19.82
N PHE A 421 0.15 6.75 -18.80
CA PHE A 421 -1.30 6.84 -18.98
C PHE A 421 -1.72 8.11 -19.75
N ASN A 422 -1.28 9.28 -19.29
CA ASN A 422 -1.62 10.56 -19.92
C ASN A 422 -1.08 10.64 -21.35
N LYS A 423 0.11 10.08 -21.61
CA LYS A 423 0.67 10.02 -22.96
C LYS A 423 -0.22 9.19 -23.89
N SER A 424 -0.66 8.00 -23.45
CA SER A 424 -1.57 7.15 -24.22
C SER A 424 -2.92 7.81 -24.47
N LEU A 425 -3.45 8.53 -23.46
CA LEU A 425 -4.69 9.28 -23.59
C LEU A 425 -4.56 10.40 -24.62
N SER A 426 -3.50 11.22 -24.53
CA SER A 426 -3.27 12.32 -25.48
C SER A 426 -2.98 11.84 -26.91
N SER A 427 -2.39 10.65 -27.08
CA SER A 427 -2.15 10.08 -28.41
C SER A 427 -3.35 9.33 -28.98
N GLY A 428 -4.41 9.10 -28.20
CA GLY A 428 -5.54 8.24 -28.59
C GLY A 428 -5.18 6.77 -28.75
N ASP A 429 -4.04 6.31 -28.22
CA ASP A 429 -3.61 4.91 -28.32
C ASP A 429 -4.15 4.11 -27.14
N LEU A 430 -5.45 3.82 -27.20
CA LEU A 430 -6.22 3.12 -26.16
C LEU A 430 -6.48 1.65 -26.49
N ARG A 431 -5.67 1.07 -27.40
CA ARG A 431 -5.82 -0.32 -27.84
C ARG A 431 -5.54 -1.32 -26.72
N ILE A 432 -6.21 -2.48 -26.76
CA ILE A 432 -5.85 -3.59 -25.90
C ILE A 432 -4.49 -4.14 -26.30
N ARG A 433 -3.69 -4.48 -25.29
CA ARG A 433 -2.54 -5.34 -25.51
C ARG A 433 -3.09 -6.74 -25.78
N GLY A 434 -2.83 -7.32 -26.94
CA GLY A 434 -3.31 -8.67 -27.26
C GLY A 434 -2.98 -9.73 -26.20
N VAL A 435 -1.92 -9.53 -25.42
CA VAL A 435 -1.57 -10.37 -24.25
C VAL A 435 -2.72 -10.48 -23.23
N ASP A 436 -3.53 -9.45 -23.07
CA ASP A 436 -4.67 -9.42 -22.14
C ASP A 436 -5.70 -10.50 -22.55
N ILE A 437 -6.15 -10.46 -23.82
CA ILE A 437 -7.10 -11.42 -24.39
C ILE A 437 -6.50 -12.83 -24.46
N LEU A 438 -5.25 -12.93 -24.95
CA LEU A 438 -4.58 -14.22 -25.10
C LEU A 438 -4.39 -14.92 -23.76
N THR A 439 -4.08 -14.18 -22.69
CA THR A 439 -3.92 -14.78 -21.36
C THR A 439 -5.27 -15.26 -20.82
N PHE A 440 -6.31 -14.45 -20.94
CA PHE A 440 -7.65 -14.82 -20.50
C PHE A 440 -8.17 -16.08 -21.21
N LEU A 441 -8.15 -16.10 -22.54
CA LEU A 441 -8.65 -17.26 -23.30
C LEU A 441 -7.77 -18.50 -23.14
N SER A 442 -6.45 -18.34 -23.03
CA SER A 442 -5.52 -19.46 -22.76
C SER A 442 -5.81 -20.11 -21.41
N ASP A 443 -6.16 -19.32 -20.40
CA ASP A 443 -6.52 -19.78 -19.06
C ASP A 443 -7.89 -20.46 -19.04
N VAL A 444 -8.91 -19.84 -19.66
CA VAL A 444 -10.25 -20.45 -19.81
C VAL A 444 -10.18 -21.79 -20.55
N PHE A 445 -9.47 -21.83 -21.68
CA PHE A 445 -9.42 -23.01 -22.54
C PHE A 445 -8.24 -23.93 -22.22
N GLN A 446 -7.37 -23.61 -21.26
CA GLN A 446 -6.17 -24.41 -20.93
C GLN A 446 -5.39 -24.85 -22.19
N VAL A 447 -5.22 -23.95 -23.15
CA VAL A 447 -4.48 -24.18 -24.41
C VAL A 447 -3.39 -23.13 -24.58
N ASP A 448 -2.40 -23.43 -25.42
CA ASP A 448 -1.31 -22.50 -25.71
C ASP A 448 -1.83 -21.20 -26.35
N ARG A 449 -1.28 -20.08 -25.91
CA ARG A 449 -1.54 -18.74 -26.42
C ARG A 449 -1.26 -18.62 -27.91
N LYS A 450 -0.33 -19.43 -28.44
CA LYS A 450 -0.03 -19.48 -29.88
C LYS A 450 -1.26 -19.90 -30.70
N LEU A 451 -1.96 -20.96 -30.28
CA LEU A 451 -3.15 -21.47 -30.96
C LEU A 451 -4.32 -20.47 -30.90
N ILE A 452 -4.56 -19.87 -29.73
CA ILE A 452 -5.55 -18.78 -29.60
C ILE A 452 -5.23 -17.63 -30.54
N ARG A 453 -3.95 -17.23 -30.61
CA ARG A 453 -3.49 -16.12 -31.46
C ARG A 453 -3.69 -16.40 -32.94
N GLU A 454 -3.38 -17.61 -33.40
CA GLU A 454 -3.60 -18.04 -34.78
C GLU A 454 -5.07 -17.95 -35.15
N SER A 455 -5.97 -18.30 -34.23
CA SER A 455 -7.42 -18.17 -34.45
C SER A 455 -7.86 -16.70 -34.53
N LEU A 456 -7.42 -15.85 -33.58
CA LEU A 456 -7.84 -14.45 -33.46
C LEU A 456 -7.27 -13.53 -34.56
N ILE A 457 -6.05 -13.78 -35.04
CA ILE A 457 -5.41 -12.93 -36.08
C ILE A 457 -6.23 -12.89 -37.37
N ARG A 458 -7.06 -13.90 -37.61
CA ARG A 458 -7.99 -13.95 -38.75
C ARG A 458 -9.04 -12.83 -38.71
N HIS A 459 -9.34 -12.29 -37.54
CA HIS A 459 -10.29 -11.19 -37.38
C HIS A 459 -9.56 -9.84 -37.34
N PRO A 460 -9.87 -8.86 -38.20
CA PRO A 460 -9.10 -7.62 -38.30
C PRO A 460 -9.14 -6.75 -37.04
N HIS A 461 -10.24 -6.80 -36.29
CA HIS A 461 -10.49 -5.90 -35.14
C HIS A 461 -10.26 -6.53 -33.76
N TRP A 462 -9.66 -7.71 -33.65
CA TRP A 462 -9.59 -8.45 -32.37
C TRP A 462 -8.91 -7.70 -31.21
N LEU A 463 -8.07 -6.69 -31.49
CA LEU A 463 -7.41 -5.84 -30.48
C LEU A 463 -8.25 -4.63 -30.02
N HIS A 464 -9.39 -4.41 -30.66
CA HIS A 464 -10.28 -3.28 -30.40
C HIS A 464 -11.55 -3.71 -29.66
N ILE A 465 -11.74 -5.00 -29.40
CA ILE A 465 -12.92 -5.53 -28.74
C ILE A 465 -12.75 -5.47 -27.22
N PRO A 466 -13.70 -4.84 -26.49
CA PRO A 466 -13.72 -4.86 -25.04
C PRO A 466 -13.62 -6.27 -24.48
N SER A 467 -12.68 -6.49 -23.57
CA SER A 467 -12.47 -7.82 -23.02
C SER A 467 -13.62 -8.32 -22.14
N ASN A 468 -14.40 -7.43 -21.53
CA ASN A 468 -15.64 -7.79 -20.83
C ASN A 468 -16.68 -8.38 -21.79
N ASN A 469 -16.73 -7.92 -23.05
CA ASN A 469 -17.62 -8.51 -24.06
C ASN A 469 -17.26 -9.98 -24.31
N ILE A 470 -15.97 -10.29 -24.47
CA ILE A 470 -15.47 -11.66 -24.66
C ILE A 470 -15.94 -12.56 -23.50
N GLN A 471 -15.84 -12.06 -22.26
CA GLN A 471 -16.30 -12.79 -21.07
C GLN A 471 -17.82 -13.02 -21.10
N THR A 472 -18.61 -12.01 -21.47
CA THR A 472 -20.08 -12.11 -21.53
C THR A 472 -20.54 -13.11 -22.60
N VAL A 473 -19.98 -13.06 -23.80
CA VAL A 473 -20.34 -14.00 -24.88
C VAL A 473 -19.96 -15.43 -24.49
N LEU A 474 -18.77 -15.63 -23.93
CA LEU A 474 -18.33 -16.93 -23.44
C LEU A 474 -19.30 -17.48 -22.38
N ALA A 475 -19.67 -16.66 -21.40
CA ALA A 475 -20.63 -17.05 -20.36
C ALA A 475 -22.01 -17.39 -20.93
N TYR A 476 -22.47 -16.66 -21.94
CA TYR A 476 -23.71 -16.98 -22.65
C TYR A 476 -23.64 -18.34 -23.35
N ILE A 477 -22.61 -18.57 -24.18
CA ILE A 477 -22.47 -19.84 -24.92
C ILE A 477 -22.31 -21.03 -23.97
N GLN A 478 -21.60 -20.86 -22.85
CA GLN A 478 -21.44 -21.93 -21.84
C GLN A 478 -22.77 -22.31 -21.16
N LYS A 479 -23.70 -21.36 -20.97
CA LYS A 479 -25.04 -21.63 -20.42
C LYS A 479 -25.91 -22.48 -21.33
N LEU A 480 -25.60 -22.56 -22.62
CA LEU A 480 -26.32 -23.45 -23.55
C LEU A 480 -25.98 -24.93 -23.32
N HIS A 481 -24.94 -25.24 -22.53
CA HIS A 481 -24.53 -26.60 -22.13
C HIS A 481 -24.40 -27.65 -23.26
N SER A 482 -24.24 -27.19 -24.50
CA SER A 482 -24.32 -28.04 -25.70
C SER A 482 -22.98 -28.20 -26.43
N PHE A 483 -21.94 -27.46 -26.01
CA PHE A 483 -20.69 -27.36 -26.75
C PHE A 483 -19.52 -27.93 -25.95
N SER A 484 -18.76 -28.80 -26.62
CA SER A 484 -17.45 -29.26 -26.14
C SER A 484 -16.43 -28.12 -26.16
N LYS A 485 -15.35 -28.29 -25.40
CA LYS A 485 -14.26 -27.31 -25.31
C LYS A 485 -13.57 -27.11 -26.66
N GLU A 486 -13.44 -28.19 -27.43
CA GLU A 486 -12.86 -28.21 -28.76
C GLU A 486 -13.70 -27.36 -29.73
N GLN A 487 -15.03 -27.50 -29.71
CA GLN A 487 -15.93 -26.66 -30.51
C GLN A 487 -15.80 -25.17 -30.17
N LEU A 488 -15.64 -24.83 -28.89
CA LEU A 488 -15.45 -23.44 -28.46
C LEU A 488 -14.10 -22.87 -28.94
N ILE A 489 -13.04 -23.68 -28.92
CA ILE A 489 -11.71 -23.30 -29.41
C ILE A 489 -11.74 -23.04 -30.92
N ASP A 490 -12.39 -23.91 -31.69
CA ASP A 490 -12.53 -23.75 -33.13
C ASP A 490 -13.29 -22.45 -33.48
N ALA A 491 -14.27 -22.08 -32.66
CA ALA A 491 -15.12 -20.91 -32.82
C ALA A 491 -14.66 -19.64 -32.07
N ILE A 492 -13.40 -19.54 -31.61
CA ILE A 492 -12.88 -18.37 -30.86
C ILE A 492 -13.26 -17.00 -31.44
N PRO A 493 -13.23 -16.75 -32.78
CA PRO A 493 -13.61 -15.45 -33.33
C PRO A 493 -15.03 -15.00 -32.94
N LEU A 494 -15.95 -15.93 -32.66
CA LEU A 494 -17.32 -15.63 -32.22
C LEU A 494 -17.37 -14.79 -30.94
N PHE A 495 -16.40 -14.94 -30.04
CA PHE A 495 -16.37 -14.19 -28.78
C PHE A 495 -16.03 -12.71 -28.96
N LEU A 496 -15.67 -12.29 -30.17
CA LEU A 496 -15.38 -10.90 -30.50
C LEU A 496 -16.62 -10.04 -30.76
N TYR A 497 -17.79 -10.68 -30.93
CA TYR A 497 -19.03 -10.01 -31.33
C TYR A 497 -19.87 -9.60 -30.11
N PRO A 498 -20.68 -8.53 -30.19
CA PRO A 498 -21.61 -8.17 -29.13
C PRO A 498 -22.52 -9.34 -28.73
N VAL A 499 -22.69 -9.57 -27.43
CA VAL A 499 -23.49 -10.70 -26.93
C VAL A 499 -24.93 -10.68 -27.46
N GLU A 500 -25.52 -9.49 -27.61
CA GLU A 500 -26.89 -9.31 -28.08
C GLU A 500 -27.06 -9.81 -29.52
N ASN A 501 -26.04 -9.62 -30.35
CA ASN A 501 -26.05 -10.12 -31.72
C ASN A 501 -25.88 -11.64 -31.76
N VAL A 502 -24.99 -12.17 -30.91
CA VAL A 502 -24.75 -13.61 -30.82
C VAL A 502 -26.03 -14.33 -30.35
N GLU A 503 -26.70 -13.80 -29.33
CA GLU A 503 -27.99 -14.31 -28.84
C GLU A 503 -29.02 -14.39 -29.96
N LYS A 504 -29.23 -13.28 -30.68
CA LYS A 504 -30.19 -13.19 -31.78
C LYS A 504 -29.91 -14.19 -32.90
N GLU A 505 -28.64 -14.33 -33.33
CA GLU A 505 -28.32 -15.25 -34.41
C GLU A 505 -28.33 -16.72 -33.97
N VAL A 506 -28.07 -17.02 -32.68
CA VAL A 506 -28.31 -18.37 -32.12
C VAL A 506 -29.78 -18.75 -32.24
N GLU A 507 -30.70 -17.85 -31.83
CA GLU A 507 -32.14 -18.08 -31.97
C GLU A 507 -32.56 -18.22 -33.44
N ASN A 508 -32.00 -17.40 -34.31
CA ASN A 508 -32.32 -17.42 -35.74
C ASN A 508 -31.92 -18.75 -36.40
N VAL A 509 -30.69 -19.24 -36.15
CA VAL A 509 -30.22 -20.53 -36.68
C VAL A 509 -31.10 -21.69 -36.21
N LEU A 510 -31.52 -21.67 -34.93
CA LEU A 510 -32.42 -22.68 -34.38
C LEU A 510 -33.82 -22.62 -35.00
N ARG A 511 -34.36 -21.41 -35.18
CA ARG A 511 -35.68 -21.18 -35.78
C ARG A 511 -35.74 -21.62 -37.24
N LEU A 512 -34.69 -21.33 -38.02
CA LEU A 512 -34.59 -21.76 -39.42
C LEU A 512 -34.37 -23.28 -39.55
N GLY A 513 -34.03 -23.96 -38.46
CA GLY A 513 -33.74 -25.40 -38.47
C GLY A 513 -32.47 -25.77 -39.23
N GLU A 514 -31.59 -24.81 -39.48
CA GLU A 514 -30.36 -25.01 -40.26
C GLU A 514 -29.33 -25.87 -39.54
N ALA A 515 -29.30 -25.81 -38.21
CA ALA A 515 -28.45 -26.64 -37.37
C ALA A 515 -29.06 -26.85 -35.99
N LYS A 516 -28.73 -27.99 -35.36
CA LYS A 516 -29.04 -28.29 -33.97
C LYS A 516 -27.90 -27.82 -33.08
N LEU A 517 -28.20 -27.49 -31.82
CA LEU A 517 -27.19 -27.09 -30.82
C LEU A 517 -26.05 -28.10 -30.65
N THR A 518 -26.32 -29.39 -30.90
CA THR A 518 -25.33 -30.47 -30.80
C THR A 518 -24.39 -30.54 -32.00
N ASP A 519 -24.67 -29.80 -33.07
CA ASP A 519 -23.95 -29.93 -34.33
C ASP A 519 -22.55 -29.31 -34.23
N LYS A 520 -21.56 -30.01 -34.79
CA LYS A 520 -20.15 -29.60 -34.76
C LYS A 520 -19.95 -28.17 -35.28
N TYR A 521 -20.72 -27.77 -36.29
CA TYR A 521 -20.58 -26.51 -37.00
C TYR A 521 -21.56 -25.41 -36.57
N PHE A 522 -22.40 -25.67 -35.55
CA PHE A 522 -23.43 -24.72 -35.12
C PHE A 522 -22.85 -23.32 -34.83
N LEU A 523 -21.79 -23.23 -34.03
CA LEU A 523 -21.16 -21.95 -33.69
C LEU A 523 -20.53 -21.25 -34.91
N HIS A 524 -20.08 -22.02 -35.90
CA HIS A 524 -19.59 -21.46 -37.16
C HIS A 524 -20.73 -20.93 -38.04
N MET A 525 -21.91 -21.57 -38.01
CA MET A 525 -23.10 -21.04 -38.68
C MET A 525 -23.56 -19.73 -38.05
N VAL A 526 -23.58 -19.64 -36.72
CA VAL A 526 -23.86 -18.37 -36.01
C VAL A 526 -22.89 -17.28 -36.46
N LEU A 527 -21.58 -17.59 -36.49
CA LEU A 527 -20.56 -16.66 -36.98
C LEU A 527 -20.78 -16.26 -38.45
N TYR A 528 -21.19 -17.20 -39.29
CA TYR A 528 -21.52 -16.93 -40.70
C TYR A 528 -22.68 -15.93 -40.82
N PHE A 529 -23.77 -16.12 -40.08
CA PHE A 529 -24.92 -15.20 -40.12
C PHE A 529 -24.61 -13.81 -39.58
N LEU A 530 -23.75 -13.72 -38.57
CA LEU A 530 -23.24 -12.45 -38.06
C LEU A 530 -22.51 -11.67 -39.16
N GLU A 531 -21.59 -12.33 -39.88
CA GLU A 531 -20.73 -11.69 -40.87
C GLU A 531 -21.36 -11.53 -42.26
N ARG A 532 -22.40 -12.31 -42.59
CA ARG A 532 -23.03 -12.31 -43.94
C ARG A 532 -23.47 -10.91 -44.37
N GLN A 533 -24.06 -10.14 -43.47
CA GLN A 533 -24.54 -8.78 -43.75
C GLN A 533 -23.40 -7.76 -43.90
N CYS A 534 -22.23 -8.06 -43.37
CA CYS A 534 -21.05 -7.20 -43.44
C CYS A 534 -20.01 -7.74 -44.44
N HIS A 535 -20.40 -8.65 -45.34
CA HIS A 535 -19.51 -9.25 -46.35
C HIS A 535 -18.19 -9.79 -45.77
N PHE A 536 -18.22 -10.35 -44.56
CA PHE A 536 -17.04 -10.94 -43.91
C PHE A 536 -15.88 -9.97 -43.67
N THR A 537 -16.15 -8.65 -43.54
CA THR A 537 -15.11 -7.66 -43.23
C THR A 537 -14.68 -7.66 -41.77
N GLY A 538 -15.41 -8.35 -40.87
CA GLY A 538 -15.21 -8.24 -39.43
C GLY A 538 -15.92 -7.04 -38.80
N ASP A 539 -16.62 -6.20 -39.57
CA ASP A 539 -17.25 -4.98 -39.07
C ASP A 539 -18.55 -5.23 -38.29
N ALA A 540 -19.10 -6.44 -38.36
CA ALA A 540 -20.28 -6.84 -37.58
C ALA A 540 -20.06 -6.73 -36.05
N VAL A 541 -18.81 -6.66 -35.58
CA VAL A 541 -18.48 -6.36 -34.18
C VAL A 541 -18.89 -4.95 -33.72
N TRP A 542 -19.11 -4.01 -34.66
CA TRP A 542 -19.50 -2.62 -34.37
C TRP A 542 -21.00 -2.37 -34.43
N HIS A 543 -21.73 -3.26 -35.10
CA HIS A 543 -23.16 -3.11 -35.32
C HIS A 543 -23.91 -3.82 -34.20
N ALA A 544 -24.15 -3.17 -33.06
CA ALA A 544 -25.28 -3.59 -32.22
C ALA A 544 -26.52 -3.35 -33.08
N ARG A 545 -27.14 -4.40 -33.62
CA ARG A 545 -28.33 -4.21 -34.46
C ARG A 545 -29.41 -3.65 -33.55
N ASP A 546 -29.65 -2.33 -33.63
CA ASP A 546 -30.89 -1.75 -33.14
C ASP A 546 -32.02 -2.56 -33.77
N ALA A 547 -32.84 -3.18 -32.92
CA ALA A 547 -33.90 -4.06 -33.34
C ALA A 547 -34.95 -3.27 -34.14
N ARG A 548 -34.79 -3.19 -35.47
CA ARG A 548 -35.86 -2.98 -36.46
C ARG A 548 -35.30 -2.96 -37.90
N HIS A 549 -35.95 -3.77 -38.73
CA HIS A 549 -35.91 -3.86 -40.19
C HIS A 549 -34.67 -4.47 -40.84
N ASP A 550 -34.92 -5.62 -41.50
CA ASP A 550 -34.40 -6.03 -42.81
C ASP A 550 -34.42 -7.57 -42.91
N TYR A 551 -35.63 -8.11 -42.82
CA TYR A 551 -36.00 -9.38 -43.45
C TYR A 551 -37.32 -9.10 -44.16
N GLU A 552 -37.28 -8.25 -45.20
CA GLU A 552 -38.25 -8.41 -46.27
C GLU A 552 -37.68 -9.51 -47.16
N GLU A 553 -38.42 -10.62 -47.21
CA GLU A 553 -38.20 -11.73 -48.12
C GLU A 553 -38.35 -11.18 -49.54
N ASP A 554 -37.29 -11.31 -50.36
CA ASP A 554 -37.42 -11.22 -51.81
C ASP A 554 -38.20 -12.47 -52.27
N ASP A 555 -39.53 -12.40 -52.18
CA ASP A 555 -40.42 -13.26 -52.93
C ASP A 555 -40.22 -12.93 -54.41
N VAL A 556 -39.49 -13.80 -55.09
CA VAL A 556 -39.42 -13.83 -56.55
C VAL A 556 -40.78 -14.31 -57.05
N GLU A 557 -41.64 -13.36 -57.42
CA GLU A 557 -42.76 -13.62 -58.32
C GLU A 557 -42.19 -14.11 -59.66
N VAL A 558 -42.33 -15.43 -59.88
CA VAL A 558 -42.20 -16.03 -61.20
C VAL A 558 -43.51 -15.78 -61.92
N ASP A 559 -43.58 -14.69 -62.68
CA ASP A 559 -44.64 -14.49 -63.66
C ASP A 559 -44.52 -15.56 -64.75
N ALA A 560 -45.54 -16.41 -64.80
CA ALA A 560 -45.83 -17.28 -65.92
C ALA A 560 -46.92 -16.64 -66.77
N GLU A 561 -46.56 -16.19 -67.98
CA GLU A 561 -47.40 -16.19 -69.19
C GLU A 561 -46.52 -16.43 -70.43
#